data_AF-A0A969RIQ3-F1
#
_entry.id   AF-A0A969RIQ3-F1
#
_cell.length_a   1.000
_cell.length_b   1.000
_cell.length_c   1.000
_cell.angle_alpha   90.00
_cell.angle_beta   90.00
_cell.angle_gamma   90.00
#
_symmetry.space_group_name_H-M   'P 1'
#
loop_
_entity.id
_entity.type
_entity.pdbx_description
1 polymer ?
#
loop_
_entity_poly.entity_id
_entity_poly.type
_entity_poly.pdbx_seq_one_letter_code
_entity_poly.pdbx_strand_id
1 'polypeptide(L)'
;MHRQTFEPVQVEGTVEEVSVDGGKVRLRTPQGQPSEWRDSKAVNLHEWCIAAFFQDNECLVNWVNAQPLSDPLTCLGDGHEGIWNIYAEIGTTTQRREIDVEGAIAQFEDWQHERVTTFIGYLNKHRHRIVNSGYYQAEGISIGSGAIESTVKQIGRRIKISGSQWAKDNVPQVLKQRSAYLNGQFSK
;
A
#
# COMPACT_ATOMS: atom_id res chain seq x y z
N MET A 1 -2.95 7.36 31.28
CA MET A 1 -3.53 7.05 29.96
C MET A 1 -3.76 5.55 29.89
N HIS A 2 -5.00 5.11 29.64
CA HIS A 2 -5.27 3.70 29.38
C HIS A 2 -4.85 3.39 27.93
N ARG A 3 -3.87 2.48 27.74
CA ARG A 3 -3.48 1.99 26.42
C ARG A 3 -4.34 0.77 26.11
N GLN A 4 -5.24 0.92 25.16
CA GLN A 4 -5.99 -0.21 24.62
C GLN A 4 -5.13 -0.93 23.59
N THR A 5 -5.00 -2.25 23.71
CA THR A 5 -4.32 -3.06 22.70
C THR A 5 -5.30 -3.37 21.57
N PHE A 6 -4.87 -3.13 20.33
CA PHE A 6 -5.58 -3.56 19.13
C PHE A 6 -4.76 -4.69 18.52
N GLU A 7 -5.31 -5.90 18.58
CA GLU A 7 -4.69 -7.07 17.97
C GLU A 7 -4.76 -6.97 16.43
N PRO A 8 -3.73 -7.45 15.71
CA PRO A 8 -3.79 -7.54 14.26
C PRO A 8 -4.98 -8.39 13.82
N VAL A 9 -5.74 -7.91 12.83
CA VAL A 9 -6.86 -8.67 12.26
C VAL A 9 -6.31 -9.91 11.56
N GLN A 10 -6.93 -11.06 11.82
CA GLN A 10 -6.77 -12.27 11.02
C GLN A 10 -8.01 -12.42 10.15
N VAL A 11 -7.82 -12.69 8.86
CA VAL A 11 -8.92 -12.86 7.93
C VAL A 11 -9.43 -14.31 7.95
N GLU A 12 -10.73 -14.50 7.70
CA GLU A 12 -11.37 -15.83 7.79
C GLU A 12 -11.29 -16.63 6.48
N GLY A 13 -10.96 -15.97 5.36
CA GLY A 13 -10.87 -16.60 4.05
C GLY A 13 -9.68 -16.10 3.25
N THR A 14 -9.53 -16.64 2.04
CA THR A 14 -8.36 -16.41 1.20
C THR A 14 -8.26 -14.95 0.74
N VAL A 15 -7.08 -14.36 0.88
CA VAL A 15 -6.74 -13.05 0.33
C VAL A 15 -6.28 -13.22 -1.10
N GLU A 16 -7.05 -12.69 -2.04
CA GLU A 16 -6.75 -12.76 -3.49
C GLU A 16 -6.05 -11.51 -4.02
N GLU A 17 -6.23 -10.37 -3.34
CA GLU A 17 -5.70 -9.07 -3.74
C GLU A 17 -5.23 -8.25 -2.52
N VAL A 18 -4.03 -7.70 -2.62
CA VAL A 18 -3.42 -6.83 -1.62
C VAL A 18 -2.93 -5.54 -2.26
N SER A 19 -3.32 -4.40 -1.70
CA SER A 19 -2.72 -3.12 -2.05
C SER A 19 -1.90 -2.50 -0.91
N VAL A 20 -0.78 -1.88 -1.27
CA VAL A 20 0.11 -1.16 -0.34
C VAL A 20 0.45 0.22 -0.89
N ASP A 21 0.32 1.25 -0.06
CA ASP A 21 0.58 2.64 -0.47
C ASP A 21 1.23 3.49 0.63
N GLY A 22 2.00 4.48 0.19
CA GLY A 22 2.76 5.40 1.01
C GLY A 22 1.88 6.46 1.68
N GLY A 23 1.90 6.48 3.01
CA GLY A 23 1.35 7.56 3.83
C GLY A 23 2.44 8.48 4.37
N LYS A 24 2.01 9.63 4.93
CA LYS A 24 2.90 10.54 5.68
C LYS A 24 2.29 10.85 7.04
N VAL A 25 3.14 10.97 8.05
CA VAL A 25 2.77 11.38 9.41
C VAL A 25 3.62 12.58 9.79
N ARG A 26 2.98 13.59 10.40
CA ARG A 26 3.69 14.76 10.92
C ARG A 26 4.08 14.50 12.37
N LEU A 27 5.37 14.48 12.65
CA LEU A 27 5.91 14.32 14.00
C LEU A 27 6.11 15.68 14.67
N ARG A 28 5.79 15.74 15.95
CA ARG A 28 6.17 16.86 16.82
C ARG A 28 7.64 16.72 17.21
N THR A 29 8.34 17.83 17.20
CA THR A 29 9.74 17.97 17.64
C THR A 29 9.80 18.85 18.90
N PRO A 30 10.96 18.96 19.57
CA PRO A 30 11.10 19.86 20.71
C PRO A 30 10.64 21.29 20.39
N GLN A 31 10.21 22.02 21.42
CA GLN A 31 9.71 23.38 21.26
C GLN A 31 10.75 24.26 20.55
N GLY A 32 10.30 25.00 19.53
CA GLY A 32 11.15 25.85 18.71
C GLY A 32 11.78 25.15 17.50
N GLN A 33 11.67 23.83 17.38
CA GLN A 33 12.13 23.09 16.20
C GLN A 33 10.99 22.88 15.19
N PRO A 34 11.30 22.83 13.87
CA PRO A 34 10.31 22.50 12.86
C PRO A 34 9.84 21.04 13.02
N SER A 35 8.56 20.81 12.77
CA SER A 35 7.98 19.46 12.71
C SER A 35 8.56 18.66 11.55
N GLU A 36 8.60 17.33 11.67
CA GLU A 36 9.12 16.45 10.62
C GLU A 36 8.00 15.65 9.96
N TRP A 37 8.10 15.43 8.65
CA TRP A 37 7.26 14.46 7.94
C TRP A 37 7.99 13.14 7.83
N ARG A 38 7.35 12.05 8.26
CA ARG A 38 7.88 10.68 8.18
C ARG A 38 6.90 9.77 7.46
N ASP A 39 7.43 8.71 6.87
CA ASP A 39 6.65 7.77 6.09
C ASP A 39 5.88 6.80 6.97
N SER A 40 4.64 6.55 6.58
CA SER A 40 3.85 5.39 7.00
C SER A 40 3.47 4.59 5.77
N LYS A 41 2.95 3.38 5.96
CA LYS A 41 2.39 2.57 4.88
C LYS A 41 1.01 2.09 5.27
N ALA A 42 0.06 2.16 4.36
CA ALA A 42 -1.24 1.53 4.52
C ALA A 42 -1.30 0.28 3.65
N VAL A 43 -1.93 -0.76 4.17
CA VAL A 43 -2.18 -2.03 3.48
C VAL A 43 -3.68 -2.25 3.46
N ASN A 44 -4.23 -2.64 2.32
CA ASN A 44 -5.59 -3.14 2.18
C ASN A 44 -5.51 -4.58 1.72
N LEU A 45 -6.02 -5.51 2.54
CA LEU A 45 -6.35 -6.86 2.10
C LEU A 45 -7.78 -6.76 1.56
N HIS A 46 -7.92 -6.76 0.25
CA HIS A 46 -9.18 -6.40 -0.41
C HIS A 46 -10.31 -7.31 0.08
N GLU A 47 -11.50 -6.72 0.30
CA GLU A 47 -12.69 -7.37 0.88
C GLU A 47 -12.57 -7.77 2.36
N TRP A 48 -11.38 -7.71 2.96
CA TRP A 48 -11.15 -8.21 4.32
C TRP A 48 -10.88 -7.10 5.33
N CYS A 49 -9.73 -6.44 5.25
CA CYS A 49 -9.34 -5.46 6.26
C CYS A 49 -8.23 -4.52 5.81
N ILE A 50 -8.08 -3.43 6.56
CA ILE A 50 -7.05 -2.41 6.36
C ILE A 50 -6.12 -2.37 7.59
N ALA A 51 -4.82 -2.26 7.33
CA ALA A 51 -3.80 -2.04 8.36
C ALA A 51 -2.89 -0.86 7.97
N ALA A 52 -2.20 -0.27 8.95
CA ALA A 52 -1.20 0.75 8.68
C ALA A 52 -0.01 0.66 9.64
N PHE A 53 1.19 0.82 9.09
CA PHE A 53 2.46 0.61 9.77
C PHE A 53 3.33 1.88 9.67
N PHE A 54 4.05 2.18 10.75
CA PHE A 54 4.91 3.36 10.82
C PHE A 54 6.38 2.93 10.86
N GLN A 55 7.08 3.12 9.74
CA GLN A 55 8.49 2.77 9.60
C GLN A 55 8.85 1.34 10.01
N ASP A 56 7.92 0.39 9.82
CA ASP A 56 8.05 -0.99 10.25
C ASP A 56 7.57 -1.93 9.12
N ASN A 57 8.46 -2.11 8.14
CA ASN A 57 8.19 -2.97 6.99
C ASN A 57 8.19 -4.45 7.39
N GLU A 58 9.02 -4.85 8.35
CA GLU A 58 9.14 -6.23 8.81
C GLU A 58 7.82 -6.71 9.43
N CYS A 59 7.23 -5.94 10.36
CA CYS A 59 5.92 -6.29 10.92
C CYS A 59 4.82 -6.27 9.86
N LEU A 60 4.89 -5.37 8.87
CA LEU A 60 3.94 -5.32 7.76
C LEU A 60 3.99 -6.62 6.95
N VAL A 61 5.17 -7.00 6.48
CA VAL A 61 5.39 -8.21 5.67
C VAL A 61 4.99 -9.45 6.46
N ASN A 62 5.46 -9.58 7.71
CA ASN A 62 5.15 -10.71 8.58
C ASN A 62 3.65 -10.84 8.81
N TRP A 63 2.93 -9.73 8.99
CA TRP A 63 1.49 -9.75 9.18
C TRP A 63 0.73 -10.19 7.91
N VAL A 64 1.12 -9.67 6.74
CA VAL A 64 0.49 -10.07 5.46
C VAL A 64 0.75 -11.54 5.15
N ASN A 65 1.99 -12.01 5.31
CA ASN A 65 2.35 -13.41 5.05
C ASN A 65 1.73 -14.41 6.05
N ALA A 66 1.28 -13.94 7.22
CA ALA A 66 0.53 -14.76 8.16
C ALA A 66 -0.93 -14.98 7.74
N GLN A 67 -1.42 -14.27 6.73
CA GLN A 67 -2.78 -14.45 6.20
C GLN A 67 -2.83 -15.62 5.20
N PRO A 68 -4.00 -16.25 4.98
CA PRO A 68 -4.19 -17.23 3.92
C PRO A 68 -4.16 -16.54 2.54
N LEU A 69 -2.98 -16.43 1.94
CA LEU A 69 -2.80 -15.82 0.61
C LEU A 69 -3.16 -16.82 -0.50
N SER A 70 -3.82 -16.36 -1.56
CA SER A 70 -4.10 -17.17 -2.74
C SER A 70 -2.83 -17.49 -3.54
N ASP A 71 -2.91 -18.53 -4.35
CA ASP A 71 -1.99 -18.76 -5.45
C ASP A 71 -2.80 -18.81 -6.75
N PRO A 72 -2.78 -17.75 -7.57
CA PRO A 72 -1.90 -16.58 -7.49
C PRO A 72 -2.45 -15.43 -6.64
N LEU A 73 -1.57 -14.61 -6.08
CA LEU A 73 -1.88 -13.39 -5.33
C LEU A 73 -1.71 -12.14 -6.20
N THR A 74 -2.70 -11.26 -6.20
CA THR A 74 -2.66 -9.96 -6.87
C THR A 74 -2.07 -8.90 -5.94
N CYS A 75 -1.03 -8.20 -6.40
CA CYS A 75 -0.31 -7.18 -5.63
C CYS A 75 -0.40 -5.82 -6.32
N LEU A 76 -0.91 -4.78 -5.64
CA LEU A 76 -1.07 -3.43 -6.18
C LEU A 76 -0.34 -2.36 -5.36
N GLY A 77 0.65 -1.69 -5.94
CA GLY A 77 1.43 -0.66 -5.25
C GLY A 77 1.40 0.70 -5.94
N ASP A 78 1.74 1.75 -5.19
CA ASP A 78 2.29 2.95 -5.83
C ASP A 78 3.61 2.59 -6.54
N GLY A 79 3.94 3.24 -7.64
CA GLY A 79 5.11 2.88 -8.46
C GLY A 79 6.48 3.11 -7.78
N HIS A 80 6.53 3.39 -6.47
CA HIS A 80 7.76 3.71 -5.76
C HIS A 80 8.53 2.46 -5.30
N GLU A 81 9.86 2.53 -5.40
CA GLU A 81 10.77 1.44 -5.01
C GLU A 81 10.53 0.91 -3.59
N GLY A 82 10.21 1.80 -2.64
CA GLY A 82 9.96 1.40 -1.25
C GLY A 82 8.72 0.51 -1.05
N ILE A 83 7.76 0.52 -1.99
CA ILE A 83 6.60 -0.39 -1.98
C ILE A 83 6.94 -1.71 -2.68
N TRP A 84 7.70 -1.68 -3.77
CA TRP A 84 8.14 -2.90 -4.46
C TRP A 84 9.10 -3.76 -3.63
N ASN A 85 9.94 -3.14 -2.81
CA ASN A 85 10.76 -3.87 -1.85
C ASN A 85 9.91 -4.66 -0.84
N ILE A 86 8.71 -4.18 -0.50
CA ILE A 86 7.78 -4.90 0.38
C ILE A 86 7.15 -6.08 -0.35
N TYR A 87 6.71 -5.89 -1.59
CA TYR A 87 6.14 -6.97 -2.39
C TYR A 87 7.14 -8.09 -2.71
N ALA A 88 8.42 -7.76 -2.82
CA ALA A 88 9.47 -8.78 -2.98
C ALA A 88 9.47 -9.81 -1.83
N GLU A 89 9.02 -9.39 -0.63
CA GLU A 89 8.96 -10.21 0.58
C GLU A 89 7.55 -10.78 0.88
N ILE A 90 6.52 -10.42 0.10
CA ILE A 90 5.14 -10.93 0.26
C ILE A 90 4.90 -12.11 -0.70
N GLY A 91 4.41 -13.24 -0.17
CA GLY A 91 4.22 -14.48 -0.93
C GLY A 91 5.52 -14.98 -1.58
N THR A 92 5.41 -15.95 -2.49
CA THR A 92 6.55 -16.41 -3.31
C THR A 92 6.56 -15.72 -4.68
N THR A 93 7.72 -15.67 -5.32
CA THR A 93 7.86 -15.11 -6.69
C THR A 93 6.96 -15.82 -7.71
N THR A 94 6.67 -17.11 -7.52
CA THR A 94 5.77 -17.89 -8.38
C THR A 94 4.30 -17.64 -8.11
N GLN A 95 3.94 -17.22 -6.89
CA GLN A 95 2.57 -16.85 -6.52
C GLN A 95 2.18 -15.45 -7.00
N ARG A 96 3.16 -14.56 -7.24
CA ARG A 96 2.88 -13.18 -7.69
C ARG A 96 2.70 -13.11 -9.21
N ARG A 97 1.70 -12.33 -9.66
CA ARG A 97 1.50 -12.00 -11.08
C ARG A 97 1.99 -10.59 -11.40
N GLU A 98 3.04 -10.49 -12.23
CA GLU A 98 3.68 -9.23 -12.70
C GLU A 98 3.54 -9.08 -14.26
N ILE A 99 3.64 -7.87 -14.83
CA ILE A 99 3.28 -7.48 -16.23
C ILE A 99 4.13 -8.08 -17.37
N ASP A 100 3.49 -8.20 -18.55
CA ASP A 100 4.13 -8.14 -19.89
C ASP A 100 4.34 -6.69 -20.40
N VAL A 101 5.54 -6.15 -20.17
CA VAL A 101 5.88 -4.76 -20.52
C VAL A 101 6.03 -4.57 -22.02
N GLU A 102 6.24 -5.66 -22.76
CA GLU A 102 6.51 -5.59 -24.18
C GLU A 102 5.25 -5.23 -24.97
N GLY A 103 4.09 -5.77 -24.57
CA GLY A 103 2.80 -5.39 -25.15
C GLY A 103 2.42 -3.91 -24.94
N ALA A 104 2.79 -3.31 -23.81
CA ALA A 104 2.55 -1.89 -23.55
C ALA A 104 3.47 -0.98 -24.38
N ILE A 105 4.73 -1.37 -24.55
CA ILE A 105 5.70 -0.63 -25.38
C ILE A 105 5.28 -0.65 -26.86
N ALA A 106 4.78 -1.79 -27.35
CA ALA A 106 4.34 -1.96 -28.75
C ALA A 106 3.23 -0.98 -29.18
N GLN A 107 2.35 -0.55 -28.26
CA GLN A 107 1.29 0.44 -28.56
C GLN A 107 1.83 1.84 -28.89
N PHE A 108 3.09 2.12 -28.57
CA PHE A 108 3.72 3.42 -28.74
C PHE A 108 4.90 3.39 -29.71
N GLU A 109 5.16 2.26 -30.36
CA GLU A 109 6.32 2.02 -31.23
C GLU A 109 6.40 3.04 -32.38
N ASP A 110 5.25 3.42 -32.94
CA ASP A 110 5.14 4.35 -34.06
C ASP A 110 5.09 5.83 -33.64
N TRP A 111 5.08 6.14 -32.33
CA TRP A 111 4.89 7.51 -31.86
C TRP A 111 6.21 8.18 -31.44
N GLN A 112 6.81 8.90 -32.38
CA GLN A 112 8.05 9.64 -32.12
C GLN A 112 7.79 10.98 -31.42
N HIS A 113 7.82 10.95 -30.09
CA HIS A 113 7.75 12.14 -29.24
C HIS A 113 8.60 11.94 -27.97
N GLU A 114 9.29 12.98 -27.51
CA GLU A 114 10.22 12.91 -26.36
C GLU A 114 9.56 12.37 -25.07
N ARG A 115 8.28 12.74 -24.85
CA ARG A 115 7.49 12.19 -23.74
C ARG A 115 7.22 10.69 -23.87
N VAL A 116 7.01 10.19 -25.09
CA VAL A 116 6.81 8.76 -25.36
C VAL A 116 8.12 8.00 -25.12
N THR A 117 9.24 8.53 -25.59
CA THR A 117 10.57 7.96 -25.31
C THR A 117 10.87 7.90 -23.81
N THR A 118 10.53 8.96 -23.07
CA THR A 118 10.68 9.01 -21.61
C THR A 118 9.78 7.98 -20.92
N PHE A 119 8.54 7.84 -21.38
CA PHE A 119 7.57 6.89 -20.86
C PHE A 119 7.97 5.43 -21.13
N ILE A 120 8.42 5.10 -22.35
CA ILE A 120 8.97 3.78 -22.71
C ILE A 120 10.22 3.48 -21.88
N GLY A 121 11.10 4.47 -21.67
CA GLY A 121 12.27 4.34 -20.79
C GLY A 121 11.89 4.02 -19.35
N TYR A 122 10.83 4.66 -18.84
CA TYR A 122 10.26 4.37 -17.53
C TYR A 122 9.69 2.94 -17.47
N LEU A 123 8.86 2.52 -18.43
CA LEU A 123 8.30 1.16 -18.48
C LEU A 123 9.39 0.09 -18.52
N ASN A 124 10.41 0.25 -19.36
CA ASN A 124 11.55 -0.67 -19.43
C ASN A 124 12.31 -0.74 -18.10
N LYS A 125 12.59 0.41 -17.48
CA LYS A 125 13.30 0.48 -16.20
C LYS A 125 12.52 -0.21 -15.08
N HIS A 126 11.20 -0.08 -15.10
CA HIS A 126 10.33 -0.55 -14.03
C HIS A 126 9.59 -1.84 -14.37
N ARG A 127 9.95 -2.54 -15.46
CA ARG A 127 9.20 -3.67 -16.02
C ARG A 127 8.91 -4.85 -15.09
N HIS A 128 9.81 -5.06 -14.15
CA HIS A 128 9.71 -6.07 -13.08
C HIS A 128 8.83 -5.61 -11.90
N ARG A 129 8.14 -4.47 -12.03
CA ARG A 129 7.37 -3.79 -10.97
C ARG A 129 6.02 -3.27 -11.46
N ILE A 130 5.50 -3.71 -12.61
CA ILE A 130 4.23 -3.20 -13.16
C ILE A 130 3.22 -4.37 -13.23
N VAL A 131 1.91 -4.14 -13.06
CA VAL A 131 0.86 -5.19 -12.85
C VAL A 131 -0.24 -5.21 -13.96
N ASN A 132 -0.53 -6.37 -14.58
CA ASN A 132 -1.16 -6.55 -15.91
C ASN A 132 -2.59 -6.00 -16.07
N SER A 133 -2.68 -4.71 -16.39
CA SER A 133 -3.92 -3.97 -16.56
C SER A 133 -4.88 -4.54 -17.62
N GLY A 134 -4.40 -5.24 -18.65
CA GLY A 134 -5.30 -5.84 -19.65
C GLY A 134 -6.06 -7.06 -19.10
N TYR A 135 -5.36 -7.91 -18.36
CA TYR A 135 -5.94 -9.11 -17.74
C TYR A 135 -6.90 -8.75 -16.59
N TYR A 136 -6.51 -7.83 -15.70
CA TYR A 136 -7.37 -7.40 -14.59
C TYR A 136 -8.67 -6.74 -15.07
N GLN A 137 -8.66 -6.00 -16.19
CA GLN A 137 -9.87 -5.37 -16.72
C GLN A 137 -10.84 -6.40 -17.30
N ALA A 138 -10.31 -7.49 -17.86
CA ALA A 138 -11.09 -8.61 -18.39
C ALA A 138 -11.69 -9.50 -17.29
N GLU A 139 -11.00 -9.64 -16.15
CA GLU A 139 -11.48 -10.37 -14.96
C GLU A 139 -12.36 -9.50 -14.02
N GLY A 140 -12.61 -8.23 -14.37
CA GLY A 140 -13.41 -7.31 -13.56
C GLY A 140 -12.71 -6.76 -12.31
N ILE A 141 -11.39 -6.98 -12.20
CA ILE A 141 -10.54 -6.53 -11.09
C ILE A 141 -10.18 -5.04 -11.29
N SER A 142 -10.44 -4.22 -10.27
CA SER A 142 -10.26 -2.77 -10.34
C SER A 142 -8.78 -2.38 -10.35
N ILE A 143 -8.26 -2.07 -11.54
CA ILE A 143 -6.89 -1.51 -11.76
C ILE A 143 -6.78 -0.05 -11.34
N GLY A 144 -7.90 0.59 -11.03
CA GLY A 144 -7.91 1.97 -10.59
C GLY A 144 -7.13 2.11 -9.29
N SER A 145 -6.17 3.04 -9.25
CA SER A 145 -5.57 3.53 -8.01
C SER A 145 -6.61 4.00 -6.99
N GLY A 146 -7.89 4.11 -7.34
CA GLY A 146 -8.98 4.53 -6.48
C GLY A 146 -9.11 3.74 -5.18
N ALA A 147 -8.98 2.41 -5.17
CA ALA A 147 -9.05 1.62 -3.93
C ALA A 147 -7.83 1.88 -3.02
N ILE A 148 -6.66 1.96 -3.64
CA ILE A 148 -5.35 2.23 -3.02
C ILE A 148 -5.34 3.64 -2.40
N GLU A 149 -5.58 4.64 -3.25
CA GLU A 149 -5.61 6.06 -2.93
C GLU A 149 -6.73 6.36 -1.92
N SER A 150 -7.88 5.68 -2.02
CA SER A 150 -8.95 5.75 -1.02
C SER A 150 -8.49 5.23 0.33
N THR A 151 -7.76 4.12 0.39
CA THR A 151 -7.26 3.54 1.64
C THR A 151 -6.30 4.50 2.36
N VAL A 152 -5.28 5.01 1.66
CA VAL A 152 -4.35 5.98 2.24
C VAL A 152 -5.04 7.30 2.60
N LYS A 153 -5.99 7.77 1.78
CA LYS A 153 -6.82 8.94 2.13
C LYS A 153 -7.65 8.69 3.38
N GLN A 154 -8.25 7.50 3.55
CA GLN A 154 -9.07 7.16 4.72
C GLN A 154 -8.24 7.06 6.00
N ILE A 155 -7.02 6.51 5.94
CA ILE A 155 -6.06 6.58 7.05
C ILE A 155 -5.70 8.05 7.32
N GLY A 156 -5.33 8.78 6.26
CA GLY A 156 -4.92 10.19 6.30
C GLY A 156 -5.95 11.14 6.91
N ARG A 157 -7.26 10.88 6.76
CA ARG A 157 -8.35 11.69 7.34
C ARG A 157 -8.23 11.92 8.84
N ARG A 158 -7.58 11.00 9.59
CA ARG A 158 -7.32 11.19 11.03
C ARG A 158 -5.88 11.57 11.33
N ILE A 159 -4.94 11.04 10.55
CA ILE A 159 -3.50 11.19 10.80
C ILE A 159 -2.97 12.56 10.35
N LYS A 160 -3.59 13.18 9.34
CA LYS A 160 -3.17 14.42 8.69
C LYS A 160 -4.17 15.58 8.87
N ILE A 161 -4.95 15.60 9.96
CA ILE A 161 -5.84 16.74 10.24
C ILE A 161 -5.00 18.02 10.38
N SER A 162 -5.53 19.17 9.96
CA SER A 162 -4.84 20.45 10.08
C SER A 162 -4.34 20.69 11.51
N GLY A 163 -3.07 21.06 11.64
CA GLY A 163 -2.41 21.29 12.94
C GLY A 163 -2.01 20.03 13.71
N SER A 164 -2.41 18.83 13.28
CA SER A 164 -2.04 17.58 13.97
C SER A 164 -0.54 17.29 13.88
N GLN A 165 0.04 16.94 15.03
CA GLN A 165 1.44 16.49 15.16
C GLN A 165 1.51 15.41 16.23
N TRP A 166 2.27 14.36 15.97
CA TRP A 166 2.30 13.16 16.82
C TRP A 166 3.66 12.98 17.48
N ALA A 167 3.66 12.50 18.73
CA ALA A 167 4.89 11.93 19.29
C ALA A 167 5.23 10.65 18.51
N LYS A 168 6.50 10.47 18.13
CA LYS A 168 6.95 9.31 17.34
C LYS A 168 6.44 7.99 17.92
N ASP A 169 6.61 7.80 19.23
CA ASP A 169 6.25 6.57 19.94
C ASP A 169 4.73 6.30 20.00
N ASN A 170 3.90 7.30 19.71
CA ASN A 170 2.45 7.17 19.70
C ASN A 170 1.89 6.90 18.30
N VAL A 171 2.67 7.12 17.23
CA VAL A 171 2.19 6.94 15.85
C VAL A 171 1.69 5.52 15.59
N PRO A 172 2.41 4.44 15.96
CA PRO A 172 1.92 3.08 15.73
C PRO A 172 0.54 2.84 16.37
N GLN A 173 0.32 3.35 17.59
CA GLN A 173 -0.95 3.18 18.30
C GLN A 173 -2.10 3.89 17.59
N VAL A 174 -1.86 5.10 17.08
CA VAL A 174 -2.90 5.89 16.40
C VAL A 174 -3.26 5.25 15.05
N LEU A 175 -2.28 4.70 14.34
CA LEU A 175 -2.52 3.93 13.12
C LEU A 175 -3.35 2.67 13.42
N LYS A 176 -2.98 1.90 14.46
CA LYS A 176 -3.75 0.73 14.90
C LYS A 176 -5.19 1.07 15.25
N GLN A 177 -5.41 2.15 16.02
CA GLN A 177 -6.75 2.63 16.35
C GLN A 177 -7.54 3.02 15.08
N ARG A 178 -6.89 3.67 14.12
CA ARG A 178 -7.54 4.07 12.87
C ARG A 178 -7.92 2.86 12.02
N SER A 179 -7.03 1.88 11.92
CA SER A 179 -7.30 0.60 11.26
C SER A 179 -8.46 -0.13 11.92
N ALA A 180 -8.46 -0.27 13.25
CA ALA A 180 -9.56 -0.87 14.02
C ALA A 180 -10.91 -0.21 13.72
N TYR A 181 -10.93 1.12 13.61
CA TYR A 181 -12.13 1.87 13.24
C TYR A 181 -12.61 1.57 11.82
N LEU A 182 -11.69 1.56 10.85
CA LEU A 182 -12.03 1.27 9.46
C LEU A 182 -12.48 -0.18 9.27
N ASN A 183 -11.97 -1.09 10.09
CA ASN A 183 -12.35 -2.50 10.12
C ASN A 183 -13.62 -2.76 10.96
N GLY A 184 -14.33 -1.71 11.41
CA GLY A 184 -15.61 -1.87 12.12
C GLY A 184 -15.52 -2.44 13.53
N GLN A 185 -14.34 -2.56 14.14
CA GLN A 185 -14.14 -3.21 15.45
C GLN A 185 -14.81 -2.49 16.63
N PHE A 186 -15.35 -1.28 16.43
CA PHE A 186 -16.10 -0.53 17.45
C PHE A 186 -17.62 -0.60 17.27
N SER A 187 -18.08 -1.18 16.16
CA SER A 187 -19.50 -1.34 15.87
C SER A 187 -19.94 -2.68 16.46
N LYS A 188 -20.72 -2.62 17.54
CA LYS A 188 -21.50 -3.78 18.05
C LYS A 188 -22.87 -3.78 17.40
#